data_AF-A0A841PSQ3-F1
#
_entry.id   AF-A0A841PSQ3-F1
#
_cell.length_a   1.000
_cell.length_b   1.000
_cell.length_c   1.000
_cell.angle_alpha   90.00
_cell.angle_beta   90.00
_cell.angle_gamma   90.00
#
_symmetry.space_group_name_H-M   'P 1'
#
loop_
_entity.id
_entity.type
_entity.pdbx_description
1 polymer ?
#
loop_
_entity_poly.entity_id
_entity_poly.type
_entity_poly.pdbx_seq_one_letter_code
_entity_poly.pdbx_strand_id
1 'polypeptide(L)'
;MEFLIYLILSWISITIYALLPKKLKVVEVIFVFFVGSILVMNLFTIVEYNFELITLTTETDKYFSLLLYRSVILPVVLLTFITILQTVESNVHKWGSSLFLYGFILLVEYLGIKFAIYFYTKWSFLLSSIDILLVFGLCLFIFRLYKRQEGK
;
A
#
# COMPACT_ATOMS: atom_id res chain seq x y z
N MET A 1 -3.38 21.64 4.60
CA MET A 1 -3.02 21.44 3.16
C MET A 1 -2.64 20.00 2.85
N GLU A 2 -2.09 19.30 3.83
CA GLU A 2 -1.67 17.90 3.87
C GLU A 2 -2.81 16.97 3.42
N PHE A 3 -4.01 17.16 3.96
CA PHE A 3 -5.19 16.38 3.57
C PHE A 3 -5.46 16.44 2.07
N LEU A 4 -5.40 17.64 1.46
CA LEU A 4 -5.61 17.81 0.02
C LEU A 4 -4.53 17.06 -0.79
N ILE A 5 -3.28 17.09 -0.34
CA ILE A 5 -2.18 16.36 -0.98
C ILE A 5 -2.47 14.85 -0.94
N TYR A 6 -2.86 14.30 0.22
CA TYR A 6 -3.19 12.88 0.34
C TYR A 6 -4.45 12.49 -0.43
N LEU A 7 -5.42 13.40 -0.56
CA LEU A 7 -6.59 13.19 -1.39
C LEU A 7 -6.20 13.09 -2.87
N ILE A 8 -5.32 13.98 -3.36
CA ILE A 8 -4.78 13.93 -4.71
C ILE A 8 -3.96 12.65 -4.93
N LEU A 9 -3.10 12.26 -4.00
CA LEU A 9 -2.32 11.02 -4.08
C LEU A 9 -3.21 9.77 -4.11
N SER A 10 -4.30 9.78 -3.33
CA SER A 10 -5.32 8.72 -3.35
C SER A 10 -6.00 8.66 -4.72
N TRP A 11 -6.38 9.81 -5.27
CA TRP A 11 -6.99 9.89 -6.60
C TRP A 11 -6.05 9.41 -7.71
N ILE A 12 -4.77 9.79 -7.65
CA ILE A 12 -3.73 9.29 -8.57
C ILE A 12 -3.61 7.77 -8.47
N SER A 13 -3.54 7.21 -7.25
CA SER A 13 -3.44 5.76 -7.03
C SER A 13 -4.62 5.00 -7.63
N ILE A 14 -5.84 5.51 -7.41
CA ILE A 14 -7.08 4.95 -7.98
C ILE A 14 -7.07 5.06 -9.51
N THR A 15 -6.64 6.19 -10.05
CA THR A 15 -6.63 6.43 -11.50
C THR A 15 -5.62 5.51 -12.20
N ILE A 16 -4.41 5.36 -11.65
CA ILE A 16 -3.41 4.41 -12.16
C ILE A 16 -4.00 3.00 -12.21
N TYR A 17 -4.65 2.55 -11.14
CA TYR A 17 -5.32 1.25 -11.11
C TYR A 17 -6.44 1.15 -12.17
N ALA A 18 -7.27 2.18 -12.30
CA ALA A 18 -8.41 2.19 -13.21
C ALA A 18 -8.02 2.11 -14.69
N LEU A 19 -6.87 2.71 -15.05
CA LEU A 19 -6.36 2.73 -16.42
C LEU A 19 -5.63 1.44 -16.82
N LEU A 20 -5.29 0.57 -15.88
CA LEU A 20 -4.60 -0.68 -16.19
C LEU A 20 -5.53 -1.69 -16.88
N PRO A 21 -5.03 -2.45 -17.87
CA PRO A 21 -5.78 -3.56 -18.42
C PRO A 21 -6.03 -4.62 -17.32
N LYS A 22 -7.30 -4.96 -17.09
CA LYS A 22 -7.68 -5.88 -16.02
C LYS A 22 -7.72 -7.31 -16.53
N LYS A 23 -6.79 -8.16 -16.07
CA LYS A 23 -6.87 -9.63 -16.23
C LYS A 23 -7.50 -10.33 -15.02
N LEU A 24 -7.61 -9.62 -13.88
CA LEU A 24 -8.20 -10.16 -12.66
C LEU A 24 -9.73 -10.21 -12.75
N LYS A 25 -10.32 -11.29 -12.24
CA LYS A 25 -11.78 -11.37 -12.03
C LYS A 25 -12.21 -10.38 -10.94
N VAL A 26 -13.49 -10.00 -10.93
CA VAL A 26 -14.04 -9.10 -9.89
C VAL A 26 -13.81 -9.65 -8.48
N VAL A 27 -14.00 -10.97 -8.29
CA VAL A 27 -13.76 -11.63 -7.00
C VAL A 27 -12.29 -11.54 -6.58
N GLU A 28 -11.35 -11.70 -7.52
CA GLU A 28 -9.92 -11.59 -7.25
C GLU A 28 -9.51 -10.17 -6.87
N VAL A 29 -10.10 -9.17 -7.52
CA VAL A 29 -9.90 -7.75 -7.17
C VAL A 29 -10.36 -7.48 -5.75
N ILE A 30 -11.57 -7.92 -5.40
CA ILE A 30 -12.14 -7.76 -4.06
C ILE A 30 -11.25 -8.47 -3.03
N PHE A 31 -10.85 -9.71 -3.31
CA PHE A 31 -9.99 -10.49 -2.44
C PHE A 31 -8.65 -9.80 -2.15
N VAL A 32 -7.93 -9.36 -3.19
CA VAL A 32 -6.65 -8.68 -3.05
C VAL A 32 -6.79 -7.39 -2.27
N PHE A 33 -7.85 -6.61 -2.54
CA PHE A 33 -8.11 -5.37 -1.81
C PHE A 33 -8.30 -5.65 -0.31
N PHE A 34 -9.17 -6.59 0.06
CA PHE A 34 -9.43 -6.92 1.46
C PHE A 34 -8.21 -7.49 2.16
N VAL A 35 -7.48 -8.43 1.54
CA VAL A 35 -6.23 -8.96 2.10
C VAL A 35 -5.22 -7.84 2.32
N GLY A 36 -5.05 -6.96 1.32
CA GLY A 36 -4.18 -5.79 1.43
C GLY A 36 -4.58 -4.89 2.61
N SER A 37 -5.85 -4.53 2.72
CA SER A 37 -6.36 -3.73 3.83
C SER A 37 -6.13 -4.38 5.20
N ILE A 38 -6.38 -5.69 5.33
CA ILE A 38 -6.15 -6.44 6.58
C ILE A 38 -4.66 -6.43 6.93
N LEU A 39 -3.78 -6.73 5.99
CA LEU A 39 -2.33 -6.71 6.22
C LEU A 39 -1.85 -5.33 6.67
N VAL A 40 -2.28 -4.28 5.97
CA VAL A 40 -1.91 -2.90 6.29
C VAL A 40 -2.42 -2.51 7.68
N MET A 41 -3.69 -2.77 8.00
CA MET A 41 -4.28 -2.44 9.29
C MET A 41 -3.57 -3.16 10.45
N ASN A 42 -3.25 -4.44 10.28
CA ASN A 42 -2.52 -5.21 11.29
C ASN A 42 -1.08 -4.72 11.46
N LEU A 43 -0.35 -4.48 10.37
CA LEU A 43 1.01 -3.95 10.42
C LEU A 43 1.04 -2.67 11.24
N PHE A 44 0.14 -1.74 10.90
CA PHE A 44 0.06 -0.46 11.56
C PHE A 44 -0.34 -0.55 13.03
N THR A 45 -1.25 -1.46 13.37
CA THR A 45 -1.61 -1.73 14.76
C THR A 45 -0.41 -2.28 15.54
N ILE A 46 0.38 -3.18 14.93
CA ILE A 46 1.58 -3.74 15.56
C ILE A 46 2.62 -2.64 15.79
N VAL A 47 2.93 -1.85 14.76
CA VAL A 47 3.97 -0.82 14.81
C VAL A 47 3.59 0.33 15.74
N GLU A 48 2.33 0.76 15.72
CA GLU A 48 1.83 1.89 16.52
C GLU A 48 1.47 1.47 17.95
N TYR A 49 0.60 0.48 18.12
CA TYR A 49 -0.01 0.18 19.42
C TYR A 49 0.79 -0.85 20.22
N ASN A 50 1.30 -1.90 19.56
CA ASN A 50 1.98 -2.97 20.30
C ASN A 50 3.44 -2.63 20.62
N PHE A 51 4.13 -1.96 19.71
CA PHE A 51 5.55 -1.64 19.87
C PHE A 51 5.85 -0.15 20.05
N GLU A 52 4.84 0.73 19.90
CA GLU A 52 4.97 2.19 20.09
C GLU A 52 6.13 2.80 19.28
N LEU A 53 6.38 2.28 18.08
CA LEU A 53 7.52 2.64 17.22
C LEU A 53 7.23 3.89 16.40
N ILE A 54 5.94 4.18 16.19
CA ILE A 54 5.46 5.41 15.57
C ILE A 54 4.40 6.06 16.47
N THR A 55 4.39 7.39 16.48
CA THR A 55 3.33 8.17 17.13
C THR A 55 2.51 8.90 16.08
N LEU A 56 1.19 8.83 16.22
CA LEU A 56 0.28 9.53 15.32
C LEU A 56 -0.01 10.94 15.82
N THR A 57 -0.25 11.85 14.89
CA THR A 57 -0.82 13.15 15.18
C THR A 57 -2.27 13.03 15.69
N THR A 58 -2.65 13.94 16.58
CA THR A 58 -4.04 14.11 17.05
C THR A 58 -4.77 15.19 16.27
N GLU A 59 -4.11 15.89 15.34
CA GLU A 59 -4.74 16.91 14.51
C GLU A 59 -5.64 16.26 13.46
N THR A 60 -6.91 16.69 13.42
CA THR A 60 -7.96 16.11 12.58
C THR A 60 -7.57 16.00 11.11
N ASP A 61 -7.02 17.06 10.51
CA ASP A 61 -6.67 17.10 9.08
C ASP A 61 -5.55 16.11 8.73
N LYS A 62 -4.56 16.00 9.61
CA LYS A 62 -3.44 15.08 9.45
C LYS A 62 -3.89 13.64 9.73
N TYR A 63 -4.79 13.43 10.68
CA TYR A 63 -5.42 12.14 10.92
C TYR A 63 -6.20 11.64 9.69
N PHE A 64 -6.96 12.51 9.02
CA PHE A 64 -7.62 12.13 7.75
C PHE A 64 -6.61 11.79 6.64
N SER A 65 -5.47 12.49 6.60
CA SER A 65 -4.38 12.17 5.67
C SER A 65 -3.82 10.77 5.92
N LEU A 66 -3.64 10.41 7.19
CA LEU A 66 -3.24 9.06 7.60
C LEU A 66 -4.29 8.00 7.22
N LEU A 67 -5.58 8.29 7.41
CA LEU A 67 -6.66 7.38 7.01
C LEU A 67 -6.65 7.11 5.51
N LEU A 68 -6.45 8.16 4.69
CA LEU A 68 -6.30 8.01 3.24
C LEU A 68 -5.09 7.14 2.88
N TYR A 69 -3.96 7.36 3.55
CA TYR A 69 -2.76 6.55 3.33
C TYR A 69 -2.98 5.06 3.65
N ARG A 70 -3.47 4.77 4.86
CA ARG A 70 -3.67 3.41 5.37
C ARG A 70 -4.80 2.66 4.67
N SER A 71 -5.90 3.35 4.38
CA SER A 71 -7.16 2.69 3.97
C SER A 71 -7.40 2.74 2.47
N VAL A 72 -6.77 3.67 1.75
CA VAL A 72 -6.98 3.87 0.31
C VAL A 72 -5.69 3.68 -0.46
N ILE A 73 -4.67 4.50 -0.22
CA ILE A 73 -3.43 4.50 -1.02
C ILE A 73 -2.75 3.13 -0.96
N LEU A 74 -2.43 2.62 0.24
CA LEU A 74 -1.71 1.35 0.37
C LEU A 74 -2.49 0.16 -0.21
N PRO A 75 -3.77 -0.09 0.14
CA PRO A 75 -4.53 -1.20 -0.45
C PRO A 75 -4.68 -1.09 -1.98
N VAL A 76 -4.93 0.11 -2.51
CA VAL A 76 -5.06 0.32 -3.96
C VAL A 76 -3.73 0.10 -4.68
N VAL A 77 -2.61 0.54 -4.10
CA VAL A 77 -1.28 0.30 -4.68
C VAL A 77 -0.94 -1.19 -4.65
N LEU A 78 -1.27 -1.91 -3.58
CA LEU A 78 -1.11 -3.38 -3.51
C LEU A 78 -1.95 -4.08 -4.59
N LEU A 79 -3.20 -3.65 -4.77
CA LEU A 79 -4.06 -4.16 -5.83
C LEU A 79 -3.50 -3.87 -7.23
N THR A 80 -2.97 -2.67 -7.43
CA THR A 80 -2.27 -2.26 -8.66
C THR A 80 -1.07 -3.16 -8.92
N PHE A 81 -0.26 -3.41 -7.90
CA PHE A 81 0.91 -4.28 -7.97
C PHE A 81 0.55 -5.70 -8.42
N ILE A 82 -0.45 -6.34 -7.78
CA ILE A 82 -0.91 -7.67 -8.19
C ILE A 82 -1.46 -7.65 -9.61
N THR A 83 -2.23 -6.62 -9.98
CA THR A 83 -2.77 -6.47 -11.33
C THR A 83 -1.67 -6.40 -12.37
N ILE A 84 -0.61 -5.61 -12.14
CA ILE A 84 0.55 -5.50 -13.04
C ILE A 84 1.25 -6.83 -13.23
N LEU A 85 1.47 -7.58 -12.14
CA LEU A 85 2.15 -8.88 -12.20
C LEU A 85 1.39 -9.92 -13.03
N GLN A 86 0.05 -9.83 -13.07
CA GLN A 86 -0.82 -10.70 -13.87
C GLN A 86 -0.98 -10.21 -15.31
N THR A 87 -1.09 -8.90 -15.51
CA THR A 87 -1.42 -8.32 -16.82
C THR A 87 -0.22 -8.20 -17.75
N VAL A 88 0.89 -7.64 -17.26
CA VAL A 88 2.07 -7.37 -18.09
C VAL A 88 2.74 -8.69 -18.45
N GLU A 89 3.33 -8.81 -19.64
CA GLU A 89 4.03 -10.04 -20.05
C GLU A 89 5.55 -9.89 -19.90
N SER A 90 6.09 -8.72 -20.28
CA SER A 90 7.50 -8.41 -20.17
C SER A 90 7.96 -8.31 -18.71
N ASN A 91 8.91 -9.16 -18.31
CA ASN A 91 9.50 -9.14 -16.97
C ASN A 91 10.15 -7.79 -16.65
N VAL A 92 10.77 -7.13 -17.63
CA VAL A 92 11.39 -5.80 -17.43
C VAL A 92 10.34 -4.77 -17.04
N HIS A 93 9.20 -4.76 -17.75
CA HIS A 93 8.10 -3.85 -17.45
C HIS A 93 7.43 -4.18 -16.11
N LYS A 94 7.28 -5.47 -15.77
CA LYS A 94 6.79 -5.90 -14.44
C LYS A 94 7.65 -5.35 -13.31
N TRP A 95 8.96 -5.57 -13.40
CA TRP A 95 9.88 -5.15 -12.35
C TRP A 95 10.00 -3.63 -12.29
N GLY A 96 10.07 -2.96 -13.45
CA GLY A 96 10.09 -1.49 -13.52
C GLY A 96 8.85 -0.86 -12.90
N SER A 97 7.65 -1.34 -13.25
CA SER A 97 6.41 -0.83 -12.66
C SER A 97 6.26 -1.20 -11.17
N SER A 98 6.72 -2.38 -10.75
CA SER A 98 6.72 -2.76 -9.33
C SER A 98 7.64 -1.86 -8.50
N LEU A 99 8.84 -1.56 -9.03
CA LEU A 99 9.78 -0.64 -8.42
C LEU A 99 9.22 0.78 -8.36
N PHE A 100 8.50 1.20 -9.41
CA PHE A 100 7.80 2.48 -9.41
C PHE A 100 6.73 2.56 -8.31
N LEU A 101 5.87 1.54 -8.16
CA LEU A 101 4.84 1.52 -7.11
C LEU A 101 5.46 1.51 -5.71
N TYR A 102 6.55 0.77 -5.54
CA TYR A 102 7.30 0.75 -4.30
C TYR A 102 7.89 2.13 -3.97
N GLY A 103 8.56 2.77 -4.93
CA GLY A 103 9.08 4.13 -4.81
C GLY A 103 7.98 5.16 -4.55
N PHE A 104 6.80 4.99 -5.17
CA PHE A 104 5.64 5.83 -4.92
C PHE A 104 5.19 5.73 -3.46
N ILE A 105 5.05 4.53 -2.88
CA ILE A 105 4.68 4.40 -1.46
C ILE A 105 5.74 5.02 -0.55
N LEU A 106 7.03 4.79 -0.83
CA LEU A 106 8.12 5.41 -0.06
C LEU A 106 8.07 6.93 -0.10
N LEU A 107 7.70 7.51 -1.25
CA LEU A 107 7.48 8.94 -1.36
C LEU A 107 6.29 9.40 -0.50
N VAL A 108 5.17 8.68 -0.53
CA VAL A 108 4.00 9.00 0.31
C VAL A 108 4.32 8.90 1.79
N GLU A 109 5.08 7.88 2.21
CA GLU A 109 5.58 7.71 3.57
C GLU A 109 6.50 8.87 3.99
N TYR A 110 7.45 9.23 3.13
CA TYR A 110 8.35 10.36 3.37
C TYR A 110 7.58 11.67 3.55
N LEU A 111 6.56 11.92 2.73
CA LEU A 111 5.66 13.06 2.90
C LEU A 111 4.92 13.01 4.24
N GLY A 112 4.55 11.81 4.71
CA GLY A 112 3.90 11.59 6.00
C GLY A 112 4.73 12.09 7.16
N ILE A 113 6.01 11.73 7.17
CA ILE A 113 6.98 12.19 8.17
C ILE A 113 7.23 13.69 8.02
N LYS A 114 7.44 14.17 6.79
CA LYS A 114 7.75 15.58 6.51
C LYS A 114 6.62 16.52 6.92
N PHE A 115 5.37 16.10 6.76
CA PHE A 115 4.19 16.85 7.16
C PHE A 115 3.73 16.57 8.59
N ALA A 116 4.53 15.84 9.38
CA ALA A 116 4.22 15.53 10.77
C ALA A 116 2.87 14.82 10.96
N ILE A 117 2.48 13.98 9.99
CA ILE A 117 1.29 13.14 10.05
C ILE A 117 1.52 12.00 11.05
N TYR A 118 2.73 11.46 11.08
CA TYR A 118 3.23 10.55 12.10
C TYR A 118 4.73 10.77 12.29
N PHE A 119 5.23 10.36 13.46
CA PHE A 119 6.63 10.50 13.82
C PHE A 119 7.24 9.15 14.15
N TYR A 120 8.52 8.99 13.86
CA TYR A 120 9.29 7.83 14.32
C TYR A 120 9.83 8.08 15.72
N THR A 121 9.51 7.19 16.66
CA THR A 121 10.05 7.23 18.02
C THR A 121 11.26 6.31 18.14
N LYS A 122 11.08 5.04 17.78
CA LYS A 122 12.12 3.99 17.75
C LYS A 122 12.17 3.28 16.40
N TRP A 123 11.61 3.93 15.39
CA TRP A 123 11.52 3.44 14.04
C TRP A 123 12.46 4.18 13.10
N SER A 124 12.57 3.71 11.87
CA SER A 124 13.33 4.41 10.84
C SER A 124 12.69 4.22 9.48
N PHE A 125 13.01 5.14 8.57
CA PHE A 125 12.52 5.07 7.20
C PHE A 125 12.97 3.77 6.50
N LEU A 126 14.16 3.27 6.86
CA LEU A 126 14.66 2.00 6.35
C LEU A 126 13.83 0.80 6.85
N LEU A 127 13.40 0.82 8.12
CA LEU A 127 12.54 -0.23 8.67
C LEU A 127 11.14 -0.18 8.02
N SER A 128 10.56 1.01 7.83
CA SER A 128 9.31 1.15 7.06
C SER A 128 9.45 0.61 5.64
N SER A 129 10.57 0.91 4.99
CA SER A 129 10.89 0.41 3.66
C SER A 129 10.92 -1.13 3.60
N ILE A 130 11.48 -1.78 4.61
CA ILE A 130 11.47 -3.25 4.75
C ILE A 130 10.04 -3.76 4.98
N ASP A 131 9.26 -3.11 5.85
CA ASP A 131 7.87 -3.49 6.13
C ASP A 131 6.99 -3.41 4.89
N ILE A 132 7.15 -2.37 4.07
CA ILE A 132 6.43 -2.25 2.80
C ILE A 132 6.79 -3.42 1.87
N LEU A 133 8.07 -3.78 1.75
CA LEU A 133 8.49 -4.94 0.96
C LEU A 133 7.87 -6.24 1.49
N LEU A 134 7.82 -6.41 2.81
CA LEU A 134 7.17 -7.56 3.45
C LEU A 134 5.67 -7.61 3.13
N VAL A 135 4.97 -6.48 3.19
CA VAL A 135 3.54 -6.41 2.83
C VAL A 135 3.31 -6.75 1.36
N PHE A 136 4.15 -6.25 0.44
CA PHE A 136 4.08 -6.61 -0.98
C PHE A 136 4.30 -8.11 -1.18
N GLY A 137 5.33 -8.67 -0.53
CA GLY A 137 5.67 -10.08 -0.58
C GLY A 137 4.56 -10.98 -0.02
N LEU A 138 4.01 -10.63 1.14
CA LEU A 138 2.91 -11.36 1.79
C LEU A 138 1.63 -11.31 0.95
N CYS A 139 1.26 -10.14 0.44
CA CYS A 139 0.10 -9.99 -0.44
C CYS A 139 0.23 -10.87 -1.69
N LEU A 140 1.41 -10.85 -2.34
CA LEU A 140 1.70 -11.71 -3.48
C LEU A 140 1.65 -13.20 -3.12
N PHE A 141 2.22 -13.57 -1.98
CA PHE A 141 2.22 -14.95 -1.50
C PHE A 141 0.79 -15.46 -1.26
N ILE A 142 -0.04 -14.70 -0.54
CA ILE A 142 -1.44 -15.05 -0.27
C ILE A 142 -2.24 -15.14 -1.57
N PHE A 143 -2.06 -14.18 -2.49
CA PHE A 143 -2.73 -14.23 -3.80
C PHE A 143 -2.34 -15.46 -4.62
N ARG A 144 -1.07 -15.87 -4.59
CA ARG A 144 -0.62 -17.11 -5.26
C ARG A 144 -1.23 -18.35 -4.62
N LEU A 145 -1.38 -18.39 -3.30
CA LEU A 145 -2.07 -19.49 -2.60
C LEU A 145 -3.54 -19.58 -3.02
N TYR A 146 -4.23 -18.44 -3.08
CA TYR A 146 -5.61 -18.35 -3.57
C TYR A 146 -5.74 -18.90 -4.99
N LYS A 147 -4.91 -18.44 -5.94
CA LYS A 147 -4.91 -18.94 -7.33
C LYS A 147 -4.63 -20.44 -7.44
N ARG A 148 -3.76 -20.97 -6.58
CA ARG A 148 -3.46 -22.40 -6.54
C ARG A 148 -4.65 -23.25 -6.09
N GLN A 149 -5.55 -22.70 -5.27
CA GLN A 149 -6.77 -23.38 -4.85
C GLN A 149 -7.85 -23.35 -5.93
N GLU A 150 -8.01 -22.23 -6.66
CA GLU A 150 -8.96 -22.16 -7.79
C GLU A 150 -8.57 -23.04 -8.99
N GLY A 151 -7.28 -23.35 -9.16
CA GLY A 151 -6.77 -24.20 -10.24
C GLY A 151 -6.85 -25.71 -9.94
N LYS A 152 -7.40 -26.12 -8.80
CA LYS A 152 -7.78 -27.49 -8.47
C LYS A 152 -9.27 -27.68 -8.65
#